data_AF-A0A942RXX3-F1
#
_entry.id   AF-A0A942RXX3-F1
#
_cell.length_a   1.000
_cell.length_b   1.000
_cell.length_c   1.000
_cell.angle_alpha   90.00
_cell.angle_beta   90.00
_cell.angle_gamma   90.00
#
_symmetry.space_group_name_H-M   'P 1'
#
loop_
_entity.id
_entity.type
_entity.pdbx_description
1 polymer ?
#
loop_
_entity_poly.entity_id
_entity_poly.type
_entity_poly.pdbx_seq_one_letter_code
_entity_poly.pdbx_strand_id
1 'polypeptide(L)'
;MDIEREIDESESILKKIKQFEPDPYYVNYFFNSYLFSVNKVYRGIFEEANRDFGLFISEYTRDSFLEKANEKNDQKAVGFGIWFEKKYNEYHLSGYPNFIKKCCKFQNDDKRLPKIKVMIKAKKRYANDPNQEIICNMKDGKIGSKEELRIEIRRQLPIFLEIINYKRSNYKEPVINKNQVSVSTFLDIDGNEDIEILDASKMYISVLKRLVFEAREKIKELTRLI
;
A
#
# COMPACT_ATOMS: atom_id res chain seq x y z
N MET A 1 19.62 -10.12 3.01
CA MET A 1 18.68 -9.60 2.00
C MET A 1 19.13 -8.22 1.58
N ASP A 2 18.91 -7.86 0.31
CA ASP A 2 19.23 -6.52 -0.20
C ASP A 2 17.96 -5.67 -0.19
N ILE A 3 17.91 -4.65 0.69
CA ILE A 3 16.74 -3.77 0.84
C ILE A 3 16.50 -2.95 -0.43
N GLU A 4 17.54 -2.46 -1.09
CA GLU A 4 17.39 -1.62 -2.27
C GLU A 4 16.78 -2.42 -3.42
N ARG A 5 17.21 -3.68 -3.56
CA ARG A 5 16.62 -4.61 -4.53
C ARG A 5 15.12 -4.83 -4.29
N GLU A 6 14.69 -4.97 -3.05
CA GLU A 6 13.27 -5.17 -2.72
C GLU A 6 12.44 -3.88 -2.89
N ILE A 7 13.05 -2.70 -2.75
CA ILE A 7 12.42 -1.42 -3.11
C ILE A 7 12.27 -1.30 -4.62
N ASP A 8 13.32 -1.64 -5.39
CA ASP A 8 13.28 -1.65 -6.86
C ASP A 8 12.25 -2.67 -7.39
N GLU A 9 12.13 -3.82 -6.72
CA GLU A 9 11.09 -4.81 -7.02
C GLU A 9 9.69 -4.24 -6.76
N SER A 10 9.46 -3.54 -5.63
CA SER A 10 8.20 -2.82 -5.38
C SER A 10 7.88 -1.81 -6.49
N GLU A 11 8.86 -1.08 -7.00
CA GLU A 11 8.67 -0.15 -8.13
C GLU A 11 8.38 -0.87 -9.46
N SER A 12 9.03 -2.01 -9.71
CA SER A 12 8.78 -2.86 -10.87
C SER A 12 7.36 -3.41 -10.86
N ILE A 13 6.92 -3.92 -9.70
CA ILE A 13 5.56 -4.43 -9.52
C ILE A 13 4.53 -3.31 -9.65
N LEU A 14 4.80 -2.09 -9.16
CA LEU A 14 3.91 -0.93 -9.35
C LEU A 14 3.65 -0.65 -10.84
N LYS A 15 4.68 -0.78 -11.70
CA LYS A 15 4.51 -0.64 -13.16
C LYS A 15 3.59 -1.72 -13.72
N LYS A 16 3.61 -2.94 -13.17
CA LYS A 16 2.68 -4.02 -13.53
C LYS A 16 1.26 -3.73 -13.06
N ILE A 17 1.05 -3.29 -11.82
CA ILE A 17 -0.27 -2.86 -11.34
C ILE A 17 -0.86 -1.83 -12.32
N LYS A 18 -0.09 -0.79 -12.65
CA LYS A 18 -0.50 0.24 -13.62
C LYS A 18 -0.79 -0.32 -15.03
N GLN A 19 -0.04 -1.30 -15.48
CA GLN A 19 -0.22 -1.93 -16.80
C GLN A 19 -1.54 -2.70 -16.90
N PHE A 20 -1.96 -3.35 -15.80
CA PHE A 20 -3.11 -4.24 -15.77
C PHE A 20 -4.40 -3.58 -15.27
N GLU A 21 -4.33 -2.36 -14.75
CA GLU A 21 -5.50 -1.55 -14.44
C GLU A 21 -6.48 -1.45 -15.64
N PRO A 22 -7.80 -1.57 -15.43
CA PRO A 22 -8.49 -1.84 -14.17
C PRO A 22 -8.96 -3.30 -13.99
N ASP A 23 -8.15 -4.30 -14.40
CA ASP A 23 -8.49 -5.72 -14.26
C ASP A 23 -8.25 -6.22 -12.81
N PRO A 24 -9.30 -6.53 -12.03
CA PRO A 24 -9.15 -6.90 -10.62
C PRO A 24 -8.33 -8.16 -10.39
N TYR A 25 -8.35 -9.11 -11.32
CA TYR A 25 -7.63 -10.37 -11.16
C TYR A 25 -6.12 -10.14 -11.18
N TYR A 26 -5.63 -9.46 -12.22
CA TYR A 26 -4.21 -9.18 -12.36
C TYR A 26 -3.74 -8.13 -11.36
N VAL A 27 -4.54 -7.09 -11.10
CA VAL A 27 -4.21 -6.12 -10.06
C VAL A 27 -4.10 -6.83 -8.71
N ASN A 28 -5.03 -7.72 -8.34
CA ASN A 28 -4.91 -8.47 -7.09
C ASN A 28 -3.62 -9.29 -7.02
N TYR A 29 -3.28 -9.99 -8.10
CA TYR A 29 -2.05 -10.78 -8.16
C TYR A 29 -0.80 -9.94 -7.94
N PHE A 30 -0.65 -8.83 -8.68
CA PHE A 30 0.51 -7.95 -8.55
C PHE A 30 0.50 -7.17 -7.24
N PHE A 31 -0.66 -6.78 -6.71
CA PHE A 31 -0.74 -6.11 -5.43
C PHE A 31 -0.34 -7.03 -4.26
N ASN A 32 -0.73 -8.31 -4.28
CA ASN A 32 -0.23 -9.27 -3.30
C ASN A 32 1.30 -9.42 -3.38
N SER A 33 1.85 -9.47 -4.59
CA SER A 33 3.31 -9.52 -4.81
C SER A 33 4.01 -8.25 -4.28
N TYR A 34 3.38 -7.09 -4.47
CA TYR A 34 3.86 -5.81 -3.94
C TYR A 34 3.92 -5.83 -2.41
N LEU A 35 2.85 -6.29 -1.74
CA LEU A 35 2.83 -6.40 -0.27
C LEU A 35 3.89 -7.36 0.27
N PHE A 36 4.21 -8.42 -0.48
CA PHE A 36 5.29 -9.34 -0.11
C PHE A 36 6.66 -8.66 -0.16
N SER A 37 6.91 -7.86 -1.21
CA SER A 37 8.10 -7.01 -1.34
C SER A 37 8.20 -5.99 -0.20
N VAL A 38 7.08 -5.35 0.18
CA VAL A 38 6.99 -4.45 1.33
C VAL A 38 7.39 -5.16 2.64
N ASN A 39 6.82 -6.35 2.90
CA ASN A 39 7.14 -7.14 4.09
C ASN A 39 8.62 -7.53 4.15
N LYS A 40 9.23 -7.82 3.00
CA LYS A 40 10.67 -8.08 2.92
C LYS A 40 11.52 -6.86 3.24
N VAL A 41 11.16 -5.66 2.78
CA VAL A 41 11.87 -4.43 3.17
C VAL A 41 11.90 -4.30 4.70
N TYR A 42 10.78 -4.57 5.39
CA TYR A 42 10.74 -4.55 6.86
C TYR A 42 11.65 -5.60 7.50
N ARG A 43 11.64 -6.83 6.99
CA ARG A 43 12.57 -7.87 7.45
C ARG A 43 14.03 -7.46 7.23
N GLY A 44 14.32 -6.78 6.12
CA GLY A 44 15.67 -6.34 5.78
C GLY A 44 16.21 -5.29 6.75
N ILE A 45 15.35 -4.38 7.23
CA ILE A 45 15.72 -3.42 8.28
C ILE A 45 16.17 -4.15 9.55
N PHE A 46 15.44 -5.18 9.99
CA PHE A 46 15.82 -5.97 11.17
C PHE A 46 17.02 -6.88 10.92
N GLU A 47 17.25 -7.32 9.68
CA GLU A 47 18.46 -8.05 9.30
C GLU A 47 19.71 -7.16 9.40
N GLU A 48 19.66 -5.94 8.86
CA GLU A 48 20.74 -4.95 8.98
C GLU A 48 21.00 -4.62 10.46
N ALA A 49 19.95 -4.32 11.23
CA ALA A 49 20.07 -4.07 12.66
C ALA A 49 20.66 -5.28 13.41
N ASN A 50 20.19 -6.50 13.12
CA ASN A 50 20.70 -7.73 13.75
C ASN A 50 22.22 -7.89 13.54
N ARG A 51 22.71 -7.58 12.33
CA ARG A 51 24.15 -7.61 12.03
C ARG A 51 24.89 -6.53 12.81
N ASP A 52 24.40 -5.30 12.77
CA ASP A 52 25.12 -4.15 13.34
C ASP A 52 25.13 -4.14 14.87
N PHE A 53 24.10 -4.71 15.52
CA PHE A 53 24.06 -4.95 16.97
C PHE A 53 24.61 -6.32 17.40
N GLY A 54 24.98 -7.20 16.46
CA GLY A 54 25.54 -8.53 16.79
C GLY A 54 24.57 -9.44 17.56
N LEU A 55 23.28 -9.44 17.21
CA LEU A 55 22.27 -10.24 17.92
C LEU A 55 22.25 -11.72 17.49
N PHE A 56 22.65 -12.02 16.25
CA PHE A 56 22.72 -13.38 15.66
C PHE A 56 21.39 -14.15 15.66
N ILE A 57 20.26 -13.47 15.39
CA ILE A 57 18.97 -14.14 15.14
C ILE A 57 18.89 -14.67 13.71
N SER A 58 18.06 -15.69 13.49
CA SER A 58 17.75 -16.24 12.17
C SER A 58 16.40 -15.77 11.60
N GLU A 59 15.53 -15.24 12.46
CA GLU A 59 14.23 -14.68 12.07
C GLU A 59 14.24 -13.17 12.26
N TYR A 60 14.12 -12.42 11.17
CA TYR A 60 14.26 -10.96 11.17
C TYR A 60 12.91 -10.25 11.35
N THR A 61 12.22 -10.59 12.43
CA THR A 61 11.03 -9.86 12.89
C THR A 61 11.39 -8.93 14.04
N ARG A 62 10.53 -7.94 14.30
CA ARG A 62 10.67 -7.08 15.48
C ARG A 62 10.67 -7.90 16.77
N ASP A 63 9.78 -8.89 16.87
CA ASP A 63 9.59 -9.66 18.10
C ASP A 63 10.81 -10.50 18.42
N SER A 64 11.30 -11.27 17.44
CA SER A 64 12.55 -12.04 17.57
C SER A 64 13.75 -11.14 17.86
N PHE A 65 13.80 -9.95 17.27
CA PHE A 65 14.86 -8.97 17.52
C PHE A 65 14.83 -8.43 18.97
N LEU A 66 13.65 -8.01 19.46
CA LEU A 66 13.48 -7.48 20.81
C LEU A 66 13.71 -8.56 21.88
N GLU A 67 13.21 -9.77 21.65
CA GLU A 67 13.47 -10.93 22.52
C GLU A 67 14.97 -11.14 22.67
N LYS A 68 15.71 -11.22 21.56
CA LYS A 68 17.15 -11.46 21.62
C LYS A 68 17.94 -10.30 22.23
N ALA A 69 17.53 -9.06 21.95
CA ALA A 69 18.15 -7.88 22.54
C ALA A 69 17.98 -7.85 24.07
N ASN A 70 16.79 -8.21 24.57
CA ASN A 70 16.53 -8.33 26.00
C ASN A 70 17.32 -9.48 26.65
N GLU A 71 17.37 -10.66 26.03
CA GLU A 71 18.19 -11.79 26.51
C GLU A 71 19.66 -11.41 26.69
N LYS A 72 20.19 -10.60 25.76
CA LYS A 72 21.58 -10.12 25.78
C LYS A 72 21.80 -8.88 26.65
N ASN A 73 20.74 -8.31 27.23
CA ASN A 73 20.75 -7.01 27.91
C ASN A 73 21.34 -5.87 27.05
N ASP A 74 21.18 -5.94 25.72
CA ASP A 74 21.67 -4.90 24.81
C ASP A 74 20.68 -3.73 24.75
N GLN A 75 20.90 -2.73 25.60
CA GLN A 75 20.05 -1.55 25.71
C GLN A 75 20.01 -0.71 24.42
N LYS A 76 21.06 -0.75 23.60
CA LYS A 76 21.10 -0.02 22.32
C LYS A 76 20.17 -0.71 21.32
N ALA A 77 20.25 -2.04 21.22
CA ALA A 77 19.34 -2.82 20.39
C ALA A 77 17.87 -2.69 20.84
N VAL A 78 17.59 -2.81 22.15
CA VAL A 78 16.24 -2.59 22.70
C VAL A 78 15.72 -1.18 22.33
N GLY A 79 16.57 -0.16 22.51
CA GLY A 79 16.26 1.22 22.16
C GLY A 79 15.92 1.41 20.67
N PHE A 80 16.65 0.72 19.78
CA PHE A 80 16.33 0.72 18.34
C PHE A 80 14.95 0.11 18.07
N GLY A 81 14.64 -1.06 18.63
CA GLY A 81 13.37 -1.74 18.38
C GLY A 81 12.16 -0.92 18.84
N ILE A 82 12.24 -0.29 20.02
CA ILE A 82 11.20 0.60 20.55
C ILE A 82 11.06 1.85 19.67
N TRP A 83 12.18 2.47 19.28
CA TRP A 83 12.16 3.63 18.40
C TRP A 83 11.51 3.29 17.05
N PHE A 84 11.86 2.13 16.48
CA PHE A 84 11.34 1.70 15.18
C PHE A 84 9.84 1.47 15.25
N GLU A 85 9.33 0.82 16.30
CA GLU A 85 7.90 0.62 16.48
C GLU A 85 7.14 1.95 16.57
N LYS A 86 7.66 2.91 17.36
CA LYS A 86 7.06 4.23 17.46
C LYS A 86 7.00 4.91 16.09
N LYS A 87 8.12 4.93 15.35
CA LYS A 87 8.20 5.52 14.02
C LYS A 87 7.27 4.84 13.04
N TYR A 88 7.27 3.51 13.01
CA TYR A 88 6.36 2.74 12.18
C TYR A 88 4.90 3.11 12.47
N ASN A 89 4.50 3.20 13.74
CA ASN A 89 3.14 3.60 14.07
C ASN A 89 2.82 5.05 13.66
N GLU A 90 3.76 5.99 13.81
CA GLU A 90 3.61 7.39 13.36
C GLU A 90 3.35 7.48 11.84
N TYR A 91 4.12 6.78 11.01
CA TYR A 91 3.92 6.78 9.56
C TYR A 91 2.59 6.16 9.13
N HIS A 92 2.02 5.28 9.96
CA HIS A 92 0.85 4.47 9.63
C HIS A 92 -0.40 4.84 10.43
N LEU A 93 -0.46 6.07 10.94
CA LEU A 93 -1.62 6.58 11.69
C LEU A 93 -2.90 6.60 10.85
N SER A 94 -2.84 7.06 9.60
CA SER A 94 -4.01 7.22 8.73
C SER A 94 -3.66 7.15 7.23
N GLY A 95 -4.68 7.19 6.38
CA GLY A 95 -4.55 7.28 4.93
C GLY A 95 -3.91 6.04 4.28
N TYR A 96 -3.24 6.26 3.14
CA TYR A 96 -2.64 5.17 2.38
C TYR A 96 -1.61 4.34 3.14
N PRO A 97 -0.72 4.90 3.98
CA PRO A 97 0.17 4.08 4.79
C PRO A 97 -0.58 3.12 5.70
N ASN A 98 -1.58 3.61 6.44
CA ASN A 98 -2.41 2.77 7.31
C ASN A 98 -3.08 1.63 6.51
N PHE A 99 -3.65 1.94 5.34
CA PHE A 99 -4.21 0.95 4.43
C PHE A 99 -3.20 -0.14 4.04
N ILE A 100 -1.98 0.23 3.62
CA ILE A 100 -0.95 -0.75 3.24
C ILE A 100 -0.52 -1.60 4.44
N LYS A 101 -0.38 -1.02 5.64
CA LYS A 101 -0.10 -1.77 6.89
C LYS A 101 -1.18 -2.83 7.15
N LYS A 102 -2.46 -2.48 6.99
CA LYS A 102 -3.56 -3.44 7.18
C LYS A 102 -3.54 -4.55 6.13
N CYS A 103 -3.25 -4.22 4.87
CA CYS A 103 -3.09 -5.22 3.81
C CYS A 103 -1.92 -6.19 4.08
N CYS A 104 -0.76 -5.67 4.51
CA CYS A 104 0.38 -6.51 4.89
C CYS A 104 0.03 -7.43 6.06
N LYS A 105 -0.73 -6.93 7.06
CA LYS A 105 -1.21 -7.74 8.18
C LYS A 105 -2.09 -8.90 7.70
N PHE A 106 -3.06 -8.64 6.80
CA PHE A 106 -3.88 -9.72 6.25
C PHE A 106 -3.03 -10.79 5.55
N GLN A 107 -2.06 -10.37 4.73
CA GLN A 107 -1.15 -11.28 4.06
C GLN A 107 -0.31 -12.10 5.06
N ASN A 108 0.21 -11.48 6.12
CA ASN A 108 1.01 -12.17 7.14
C ASN A 108 0.18 -13.12 8.01
N ASP A 109 -1.13 -12.86 8.16
CA ASP A 109 -2.07 -13.74 8.84
C ASP A 109 -2.59 -14.89 7.93
N ASP A 110 -1.98 -15.09 6.76
CA ASP A 110 -2.43 -16.01 5.69
C ASP A 110 -3.88 -15.79 5.26
N LYS A 111 -4.40 -14.57 5.45
CA LYS A 111 -5.75 -14.19 5.05
C LYS A 111 -5.73 -13.68 3.62
N ARG A 112 -6.72 -14.10 2.85
CA ARG A 112 -6.97 -13.54 1.52
C ARG A 112 -7.44 -12.09 1.67
N LEU A 113 -6.87 -11.19 0.87
CA LEU A 113 -7.38 -9.81 0.76
C LEU A 113 -8.86 -9.81 0.34
N PRO A 114 -9.65 -8.82 0.79
CA PRO A 114 -11.03 -8.63 0.33
C PRO A 114 -11.12 -8.46 -1.18
N LYS A 115 -12.35 -8.52 -1.70
CA LYS A 115 -12.61 -8.39 -3.13
C LYS A 115 -12.21 -6.99 -3.61
N ILE A 116 -11.40 -6.93 -4.68
CA ILE A 116 -11.08 -5.69 -5.38
C ILE A 116 -12.29 -5.23 -6.20
N LYS A 117 -12.63 -3.95 -6.07
CA LYS A 117 -13.66 -3.25 -6.83
C LYS A 117 -13.05 -2.56 -8.05
N VAL A 118 -13.85 -2.39 -9.10
CA VAL A 118 -13.54 -1.50 -10.22
C VAL A 118 -14.41 -0.26 -10.06
N MET A 119 -13.84 0.93 -10.05
CA MET A 119 -14.63 2.15 -9.86
C MET A 119 -14.28 3.24 -10.87
N ILE A 120 -15.30 4.00 -11.27
CA ILE A 120 -15.19 5.27 -11.99
C ILE A 120 -14.81 6.36 -10.99
N LYS A 121 -13.83 7.19 -11.36
CA LYS A 121 -13.40 8.37 -10.60
C LYS A 121 -13.05 9.54 -11.51
N ALA A 122 -12.99 10.74 -10.94
CA ALA A 122 -12.36 11.88 -11.60
C ALA A 122 -10.83 11.72 -11.61
N LYS A 123 -10.18 12.14 -12.70
CA LYS A 123 -8.70 12.17 -12.80
C LYS A 123 -8.08 13.16 -11.82
N LYS A 124 -8.69 14.34 -11.69
CA LYS A 124 -8.31 15.37 -10.70
C LYS A 124 -9.38 15.38 -9.61
N ARG A 125 -8.99 14.93 -8.43
CA ARG A 125 -9.92 14.71 -7.31
C ARG A 125 -9.99 15.91 -6.38
N TYR A 126 -11.20 16.19 -5.91
CA TYR A 126 -11.52 17.02 -4.75
C TYR A 126 -12.00 16.14 -3.61
N ALA A 127 -12.00 16.67 -2.38
CA ALA A 127 -12.29 15.90 -1.18
C ALA A 127 -13.68 15.23 -1.20
N ASN A 128 -14.67 15.90 -1.82
CA ASN A 128 -16.06 15.44 -1.87
C ASN A 128 -16.42 14.70 -3.17
N ASP A 129 -15.43 14.45 -4.05
CA ASP A 129 -15.68 13.72 -5.29
C ASP A 129 -16.10 12.28 -4.99
N PRO A 130 -17.23 11.81 -5.54
CA PRO A 130 -17.63 10.43 -5.43
C PRO A 130 -16.74 9.53 -6.28
N ASN A 131 -16.56 8.29 -5.82
CA ASN A 131 -16.24 7.16 -6.68
C ASN A 131 -17.53 6.38 -6.95
N GLN A 132 -17.62 5.72 -8.09
CA GLN A 132 -18.77 4.88 -8.42
C GLN A 132 -18.30 3.49 -8.83
N GLU A 133 -18.71 2.46 -8.08
CA GLU A 133 -18.39 1.07 -8.42
C GLU A 133 -19.08 0.63 -9.71
N ILE A 134 -18.32 -0.05 -10.57
CA ILE A 134 -18.81 -0.68 -11.79
C ILE A 134 -19.09 -2.14 -11.49
N ILE A 135 -20.37 -2.48 -11.40
CA ILE A 135 -20.82 -3.87 -11.30
C ILE A 135 -20.63 -4.54 -12.67
N CYS A 136 -19.68 -5.47 -12.74
CA CYS A 136 -19.46 -6.33 -13.90
C CYS A 136 -19.53 -7.79 -13.49
N ASN A 137 -19.92 -8.67 -14.41
CA ASN A 137 -19.91 -10.10 -14.13
C ASN A 137 -18.47 -10.58 -14.03
N MET A 138 -18.10 -11.04 -12.84
CA MET A 138 -16.78 -11.58 -12.54
C MET A 138 -16.90 -13.04 -12.16
N LYS A 139 -16.07 -13.89 -12.77
CA LYS A 139 -15.89 -15.28 -12.33
C LYS A 139 -14.52 -15.37 -11.67
N ASP A 140 -14.49 -15.77 -10.39
CA ASP A 140 -13.28 -15.86 -9.57
C ASP A 140 -12.44 -14.56 -9.52
N GLY A 141 -13.12 -13.41 -9.57
CA GLY A 141 -12.48 -12.07 -9.58
C GLY A 141 -11.93 -11.65 -10.94
N LYS A 142 -12.07 -12.48 -11.98
CA LYS A 142 -11.69 -12.18 -13.36
C LYS A 142 -12.89 -11.67 -14.13
N ILE A 143 -12.71 -10.56 -14.83
CA ILE A 143 -13.71 -10.00 -15.74
C ILE A 143 -13.86 -10.94 -16.95
N GLY A 144 -15.10 -11.28 -17.31
CA GLY A 144 -15.40 -12.19 -18.43
C GLY A 144 -14.86 -11.69 -19.77
N SER A 145 -14.97 -10.38 -20.04
CA SER A 145 -14.32 -9.75 -21.19
C SER A 145 -14.03 -8.27 -20.97
N LYS A 146 -12.97 -7.76 -21.62
CA LYS A 146 -12.67 -6.31 -21.64
C LYS A 146 -13.79 -5.50 -22.29
N GLU A 147 -14.55 -6.09 -23.21
CA GLU A 147 -15.64 -5.39 -23.89
C GLU A 147 -16.86 -5.22 -22.97
N GLU A 148 -17.20 -6.23 -22.17
CA GLU A 148 -18.24 -6.12 -21.15
C GLU A 148 -17.93 -4.98 -20.17
N LEU A 149 -16.69 -4.89 -19.67
CA LEU A 149 -16.30 -3.78 -18.82
C LEU A 149 -16.48 -2.42 -19.52
N ARG A 150 -16.10 -2.31 -20.80
CA ARG A 150 -16.27 -1.06 -21.58
C ARG A 150 -17.74 -0.69 -21.75
N ILE A 151 -18.61 -1.67 -21.99
CA ILE A 151 -20.06 -1.47 -22.10
C ILE A 151 -20.60 -0.93 -20.78
N GLU A 152 -20.22 -1.54 -19.66
CA GLU A 152 -20.65 -1.12 -18.33
C GLU A 152 -20.15 0.28 -17.97
N ILE A 153 -18.88 0.60 -18.29
CA ILE A 153 -18.33 1.96 -18.14
C ILE A 153 -19.17 2.97 -18.93
N ARG A 154 -19.44 2.68 -20.22
CA ARG A 154 -20.20 3.60 -21.09
C ARG A 154 -21.63 3.81 -20.57
N ARG A 155 -22.26 2.77 -20.04
CA ARG A 155 -23.61 2.83 -19.47
C ARG A 155 -23.67 3.70 -18.22
N GLN A 156 -22.68 3.59 -17.35
CA GLN A 156 -22.66 4.27 -16.05
C GLN A 156 -22.07 5.68 -16.10
N LEU A 157 -21.25 5.99 -17.10
CA LEU A 157 -20.55 7.27 -17.22
C LEU A 157 -21.47 8.51 -17.22
N PRO A 158 -22.61 8.55 -17.92
CA PRO A 158 -23.50 9.71 -17.88
C PRO A 158 -24.03 9.99 -16.47
N ILE A 159 -24.44 8.94 -15.75
CA ILE A 159 -24.95 9.01 -14.38
C ILE A 159 -23.84 9.51 -13.44
N PHE A 160 -22.63 8.95 -13.58
CA PHE A 160 -21.48 9.39 -12.80
C PHE A 160 -21.20 10.90 -13.01
N LEU A 161 -21.20 11.36 -14.27
CA LEU A 161 -20.95 12.76 -14.63
C LEU A 161 -22.02 13.69 -14.05
N GLU A 162 -23.29 13.28 -14.03
CA GLU A 162 -24.37 14.05 -13.41
C GLU A 162 -24.14 14.19 -11.90
N ILE A 163 -23.91 13.07 -11.20
CA ILE A 163 -23.72 13.04 -9.74
C ILE A 163 -22.50 13.87 -9.32
N ILE A 164 -21.34 13.67 -9.95
CA ILE A 164 -20.11 14.37 -9.58
C ILE A 164 -20.23 15.87 -9.86
N ASN A 165 -20.79 16.27 -11.01
CA ASN A 165 -20.91 17.69 -11.34
C ASN A 165 -21.93 18.41 -10.46
N TYR A 166 -23.02 17.74 -10.08
CA TYR A 166 -23.96 18.25 -9.09
C TYR A 166 -23.28 18.48 -7.72
N LYS A 167 -22.46 17.53 -7.26
CA LYS A 167 -21.68 17.71 -6.03
C LYS A 167 -20.69 18.88 -6.15
N ARG A 168 -19.92 18.93 -7.23
CA ARG A 168 -18.93 19.98 -7.47
C ARG A 168 -19.55 21.37 -7.54
N SER A 169 -20.73 21.53 -8.15
CA SER A 169 -21.42 22.81 -8.17
C SER A 169 -21.78 23.30 -6.76
N ASN A 170 -22.13 22.40 -5.85
CA ASN A 170 -22.43 22.76 -4.45
C ASN A 170 -21.19 23.26 -3.69
N TYR A 171 -19.99 22.90 -4.14
CA TYR A 171 -18.71 23.33 -3.55
C TYR A 171 -17.94 24.35 -4.42
N LYS A 172 -18.55 24.87 -5.51
CA LYS A 172 -17.90 25.78 -6.49
C LYS A 172 -16.64 25.18 -7.13
N GLU A 173 -16.61 23.87 -7.31
CA GLU A 173 -15.53 23.14 -7.97
C GLU A 173 -15.78 23.01 -9.49
N PRO A 174 -14.73 22.89 -10.32
CA PRO A 174 -14.89 22.81 -11.78
C PRO A 174 -15.67 21.58 -12.24
N VAL A 175 -16.65 21.80 -13.12
CA VAL A 175 -17.36 20.75 -13.86
C VAL A 175 -16.38 19.92 -14.69
N ILE A 176 -16.63 18.61 -14.77
CA ILE A 176 -15.84 17.68 -15.56
C ILE A 176 -16.66 17.03 -16.66
N ASN A 177 -15.96 16.62 -17.71
CA ASN A 177 -16.53 15.84 -18.81
C ASN A 177 -15.91 14.44 -18.87
N LYS A 178 -16.40 13.61 -19.81
CA LYS A 178 -15.95 12.23 -20.03
C LYS A 178 -14.43 12.05 -20.15
N ASN A 179 -13.70 13.02 -20.68
CA ASN A 179 -12.25 12.91 -20.87
C ASN A 179 -11.47 13.10 -19.56
N GLN A 180 -12.11 13.62 -18.53
CA GLN A 180 -11.55 13.87 -17.20
C GLN A 180 -11.92 12.77 -16.20
N VAL A 181 -12.51 11.69 -16.68
CA VAL A 181 -12.87 10.50 -15.90
C VAL A 181 -11.88 9.37 -16.19
N SER A 182 -11.60 8.55 -15.18
CA SER A 182 -10.78 7.34 -15.27
C SER A 182 -11.44 6.20 -14.50
N VAL A 183 -11.03 4.98 -14.81
CA VAL A 183 -11.43 3.78 -14.08
C VAL A 183 -10.19 3.20 -13.43
N SER A 184 -10.29 2.88 -12.14
CA SER A 184 -9.20 2.27 -11.38
C SER A 184 -9.73 1.15 -10.49
N THR A 185 -8.81 0.39 -9.91
CA THR A 185 -9.11 -0.61 -8.88
C THR A 185 -9.04 -0.05 -7.46
N PHE A 186 -9.96 -0.50 -6.63
CA PHE A 186 -10.15 -0.06 -5.26
C PHE A 186 -10.31 -1.24 -4.31
N LEU A 187 -9.94 -1.05 -3.05
CA LEU A 187 -10.08 -2.06 -2.01
C LEU A 187 -10.59 -1.44 -0.72
N ASP A 188 -11.55 -2.11 -0.11
CA ASP A 188 -11.97 -1.84 1.27
C ASP A 188 -11.26 -2.80 2.22
N ILE A 189 -10.72 -2.29 3.32
CA ILE A 189 -10.11 -3.12 4.35
C ILE A 189 -10.13 -2.45 5.72
N ASP A 190 -10.74 -3.13 6.71
CA ASP A 190 -10.73 -2.74 8.12
C ASP A 190 -11.03 -1.25 8.35
N GLY A 191 -12.12 -0.73 7.78
CA GLY A 191 -12.54 0.67 7.91
C GLY A 191 -11.79 1.67 7.03
N ASN A 192 -10.86 1.23 6.17
CA ASN A 192 -10.43 2.02 5.02
C ASN A 192 -11.34 1.67 3.84
N GLU A 193 -12.13 2.61 3.38
CA GLU A 193 -13.10 2.43 2.29
C GLU A 193 -12.61 3.14 1.02
N ASP A 194 -12.88 2.51 -0.13
CA ASP A 194 -12.60 3.02 -1.46
C ASP A 194 -11.17 3.59 -1.59
N ILE A 195 -10.18 2.80 -1.15
CA ILE A 195 -8.77 3.12 -1.35
C ILE A 195 -8.29 2.61 -2.71
N GLU A 196 -7.79 3.54 -3.53
CA GLU A 196 -7.21 3.22 -4.83
C GLU A 196 -5.85 2.54 -4.67
N ILE A 197 -5.75 1.31 -5.17
CA ILE A 197 -4.58 0.45 -4.96
C ILE A 197 -3.32 1.06 -5.58
N LEU A 198 -3.44 1.58 -6.81
CA LEU A 198 -2.31 2.14 -7.54
C LEU A 198 -1.72 3.37 -6.81
N ASP A 199 -2.57 4.29 -6.39
CA ASP A 199 -2.14 5.51 -5.70
C ASP A 199 -1.58 5.21 -4.31
N ALA A 200 -2.22 4.31 -3.56
CA ALA A 200 -1.72 3.87 -2.25
C ALA A 200 -0.33 3.22 -2.37
N SER A 201 -0.17 2.30 -3.33
CA SER A 201 1.11 1.62 -3.58
C SER A 201 2.19 2.61 -3.97
N LYS A 202 1.88 3.53 -4.90
CA LYS A 202 2.83 4.57 -5.34
C LYS A 202 3.30 5.46 -4.19
N MET A 203 2.38 5.95 -3.37
CA MET A 203 2.73 6.85 -2.26
C MET A 203 3.53 6.13 -1.18
N TYR A 204 3.29 4.84 -0.98
CA TYR A 204 3.92 4.07 0.06
C TYR A 204 5.39 3.72 -0.22
N ILE A 205 5.82 3.64 -1.48
CA ILE A 205 7.24 3.46 -1.82
C ILE A 205 8.09 4.60 -1.23
N SER A 206 7.61 5.84 -1.26
CA SER A 206 8.30 6.97 -0.63
C SER A 206 8.38 6.82 0.90
N VAL A 207 7.34 6.25 1.52
CA VAL A 207 7.33 5.95 2.96
C VAL A 207 8.36 4.87 3.30
N LEU A 208 8.47 3.82 2.49
CA LEU A 208 9.46 2.76 2.67
C LEU A 208 10.89 3.31 2.59
N LYS A 209 11.21 4.06 1.53
CA LYS A 209 12.54 4.68 1.37
C LYS A 209 12.92 5.54 2.58
N ARG A 210 11.96 6.33 3.07
CA ARG A 210 12.17 7.19 4.23
C ARG A 210 12.37 6.39 5.52
N LEU A 211 11.56 5.36 5.74
CA LEU A 211 11.70 4.46 6.89
C LEU A 211 13.05 3.75 6.91
N VAL A 212 13.50 3.23 5.77
CA VAL A 212 14.82 2.58 5.64
C VAL A 212 15.95 3.56 5.94
N PHE A 213 15.89 4.76 5.36
CA PHE A 213 16.88 5.81 5.62
C PHE A 213 16.95 6.16 7.11
N GLU A 214 15.80 6.49 7.73
CA GLU A 214 15.74 6.86 9.14
C GLU A 214 16.20 5.70 10.05
N ALA A 215 15.87 4.45 9.71
CA ALA A 215 16.31 3.28 10.46
C ALA A 215 17.84 3.12 10.44
N ARG A 216 18.47 3.25 9.26
CA ARG A 216 19.94 3.18 9.13
C ARG A 216 20.63 4.31 9.89
N GLU A 217 20.10 5.53 9.84
CA GLU A 217 20.63 6.64 10.64
C GLU A 217 20.53 6.34 12.14
N LYS A 218 19.40 5.74 12.58
CA LYS A 218 19.26 5.36 14.00
C LYS A 218 20.21 4.25 14.41
N ILE A 219 20.45 3.25 13.57
CA ILE A 219 21.43 2.19 13.82
C ILE A 219 22.82 2.81 13.97
N LYS A 220 23.23 3.68 13.04
CA LYS A 220 24.52 4.39 13.11
C LYS A 220 24.66 5.22 14.38
N GLU A 221 23.63 5.97 14.77
CA GLU A 221 23.62 6.77 16.00
C GLU A 221 23.91 5.90 17.24
N LEU A 222 23.25 4.75 17.34
CA LEU A 222 23.37 3.86 18.49
C LEU A 222 24.67 3.05 18.50
N THR A 223 25.23 2.74 17.33
CA THR A 223 26.45 1.93 17.19
C THR A 223 27.74 2.75 17.19
N ARG A 224 27.72 4.02 16.75
CA ARG A 224 28.91 4.89 16.67
C ARG A 224 29.32 5.57 17.98
N LEU A 225 28.55 5.44 19.05
CA LEU A 225 28.98 5.85 20.39
C LEU A 225 29.86 4.74 21.01
N ILE A 226 31.14 4.77 20.62
CA ILE A 226 32.29 4.14 21.30
C ILE A 226 33.39 5.19 21.37
#